data_AF-A0A926SCG6-F1
#
_entry.id   AF-A0A926SCG6-F1
#
_cell.length_a   1.000
_cell.length_b   1.000
_cell.length_c   1.000
_cell.angle_alpha   90.00
_cell.angle_beta   90.00
_cell.angle_gamma   90.00
#
_symmetry.space_group_name_H-M   'P 1'
#
loop_
_entity.id
_entity.type
_entity.pdbx_description
1 polymer ?
#
loop_
_entity_poly.entity_id
_entity_poly.type
_entity_poly.pdbx_seq_one_letter_code
_entity_poly.pdbx_strand_id
1 'polypeptide(L)'
;MEIQKLNTDIPFDIIAQDKSGTTILLVEVKARHLAGKQHKDWFIEKVKSYLQAANTEIPFAMLVDFEDIQIFRCDGTDLSEPVSYIKTAPVLSHYETRYGEIRIFHHYLEGLVEAWLSDLAYHWKSQTPPASQQLAEVGLLQQIEDGTTYSGIALSGETVY
;
A
#
# COMPACT_ATOMS: atom_id res chain seq x y z
N MET A 1 3.09 37.53 -8.30
CA MET A 1 2.70 36.20 -8.80
C MET A 1 2.88 35.26 -7.62
N GLU A 2 1.82 35.05 -6.86
CA GLU A 2 1.84 34.14 -5.71
C GLU A 2 1.90 32.72 -6.25
N ILE A 3 3.00 32.01 -5.95
CA ILE A 3 3.08 30.58 -6.21
C ILE A 3 2.12 29.93 -5.20
N GLN A 4 0.96 29.50 -5.68
CA GLN A 4 0.12 28.59 -4.91
C GLN A 4 0.96 27.35 -4.62
N LYS A 5 1.39 27.17 -3.37
CA LYS A 5 1.81 25.85 -2.88
C LYS A 5 0.62 24.92 -3.11
N LEU A 6 0.70 24.01 -4.08
CA LEU A 6 -0.24 22.91 -4.14
C LEU A 6 -0.09 22.15 -2.82
N ASN A 7 -1.17 22.07 -2.04
CA ASN A 7 -1.26 21.17 -0.90
C ASN A 7 -1.05 19.75 -1.44
N THR A 8 0.14 19.19 -1.20
CA THR A 8 0.52 17.82 -1.55
C THR A 8 -0.01 16.80 -0.54
N ASP A 9 -0.82 17.24 0.43
CA ASP A 9 -1.42 16.46 1.51
C ASP A 9 -2.54 15.54 1.00
N ILE A 10 -2.26 14.66 0.04
CA ILE A 10 -3.13 13.53 -0.27
C ILE A 10 -2.69 12.39 0.67
N PRO A 11 -3.44 12.13 1.77
CA PRO A 11 -3.02 11.17 2.76
C PRO A 11 -3.15 9.75 2.20
N PHE A 12 -2.18 8.89 2.44
CA PHE A 12 -2.31 7.43 2.25
C PHE A 12 -2.27 6.77 3.62
N ASP A 13 -2.94 5.63 3.75
CA ASP A 13 -3.04 4.94 5.03
C ASP A 13 -1.67 4.39 5.44
N ILE A 14 -0.91 3.84 4.48
CA ILE A 14 0.49 3.40 4.67
C ILE A 14 1.34 3.83 3.48
N ILE A 15 2.61 4.16 3.73
CA ILE A 15 3.65 4.31 2.71
C ILE A 15 4.78 3.33 3.02
N ALA A 16 5.40 2.77 1.98
CA ALA A 16 6.63 2.00 2.12
C ALA A 16 7.78 2.69 1.39
N GLN A 17 8.94 2.71 2.04
CA GLN A 17 10.20 3.18 1.49
C GLN A 17 11.16 2.01 1.33
N ASP A 18 12.00 2.05 0.31
CA ASP A 18 13.14 1.15 0.20
C ASP A 18 14.23 1.49 1.23
N LYS A 19 15.30 0.69 1.27
CA LYS A 19 16.46 0.90 2.15
C LYS A 19 17.18 2.23 1.99
N SER A 20 16.94 2.97 0.90
CA SER A 20 17.50 4.29 0.64
C SER A 20 16.60 5.44 1.14
N GLY A 21 15.40 5.11 1.66
CA GLY A 21 14.39 6.08 2.06
C GLY A 21 13.53 6.57 0.89
N THR A 22 13.63 5.95 -0.30
CA THR A 22 12.82 6.32 -1.46
C THR A 22 11.45 5.66 -1.36
N THR A 23 10.37 6.42 -1.49
CA THR A 23 9.00 5.86 -1.46
C THR A 23 8.77 4.94 -2.65
N ILE A 24 8.49 3.67 -2.38
CA ILE A 24 8.27 2.63 -3.40
C ILE A 24 6.82 2.13 -3.50
N LEU A 25 6.01 2.37 -2.46
CA LEU A 25 4.62 1.92 -2.40
C LEU A 25 3.72 2.91 -1.67
N LEU A 26 2.58 3.22 -2.29
CA LEU A 26 1.44 3.91 -1.67
C LEU A 26 0.33 2.92 -1.36
N VAL A 27 -0.17 2.88 -0.13
CA VAL A 27 -1.19 1.91 0.29
C VAL A 27 -2.43 2.61 0.81
N GLU A 28 -3.58 2.14 0.35
CA GLU A 28 -4.87 2.49 0.89
C GLU A 28 -5.56 1.25 1.48
N VAL A 29 -6.06 1.38 2.70
CA VAL A 29 -6.76 0.34 3.44
C VAL A 29 -8.22 0.71 3.60
N LYS A 30 -9.12 -0.26 3.39
CA LYS A 30 -10.56 -0.07 3.57
C LYS A 30 -11.13 -1.23 4.37
N ALA A 31 -11.53 -0.97 5.62
CA ALA A 31 -12.21 -1.94 6.48
C ALA A 31 -13.69 -2.10 6.11
N ARG A 32 -13.94 -2.44 4.85
CA ARG A 32 -15.24 -2.76 4.27
C ARG A 32 -15.01 -3.58 3.02
N HIS A 33 -16.00 -4.36 2.60
CA HIS A 33 -15.99 -4.98 1.28
C HIS A 33 -16.13 -3.91 0.20
N LEU A 34 -15.18 -3.82 -0.73
CA LEU A 34 -15.27 -2.89 -1.86
C LEU A 34 -16.04 -3.56 -3.00
N ALA A 35 -17.37 -3.42 -2.98
CA ALA A 35 -18.19 -3.86 -4.10
C ALA A 35 -18.13 -2.87 -5.26
N GLY A 36 -17.64 -3.32 -6.41
CA GLY A 36 -17.76 -2.63 -7.70
C GLY A 36 -16.63 -1.65 -8.05
N LYS A 37 -16.66 -1.19 -9.31
CA LYS A 37 -15.57 -0.45 -9.95
C LYS A 37 -15.27 0.92 -9.30
N GLN A 38 -16.25 1.53 -8.65
CA GLN A 38 -16.16 2.92 -8.15
C GLN A 38 -15.04 3.14 -7.13
N HIS A 39 -14.78 2.18 -6.24
CA HIS A 39 -13.73 2.31 -5.25
C HIS A 39 -12.33 2.18 -5.85
N LYS A 40 -12.18 1.27 -6.81
CA LYS A 40 -10.96 1.12 -7.60
C LYS A 40 -10.68 2.38 -8.40
N ASP A 41 -11.67 2.89 -9.13
CA ASP A 41 -11.55 4.12 -9.91
C ASP A 41 -11.16 5.32 -9.03
N TRP A 42 -11.81 5.47 -7.87
CA TRP A 42 -11.45 6.51 -6.90
C TRP A 42 -9.99 6.38 -6.41
N PHE A 43 -9.54 5.17 -6.08
CA PHE A 43 -8.17 4.93 -5.63
C PHE A 43 -7.15 5.24 -6.74
N ILE A 44 -7.43 4.82 -7.97
CA ILE A 44 -6.61 5.13 -9.14
C ILE A 44 -6.48 6.64 -9.34
N GLU A 45 -7.60 7.37 -9.29
CA GLU A 45 -7.59 8.83 -9.45
C GLU A 45 -6.86 9.53 -8.29
N LYS A 46 -6.95 9.00 -7.07
CA LYS A 46 -6.16 9.48 -5.92
C LYS A 46 -4.66 9.32 -6.16
N VAL A 47 -4.21 8.14 -6.59
CA VAL A 47 -2.79 7.86 -6.90
C VAL A 47 -2.30 8.77 -8.02
N LYS A 48 -3.04 8.87 -9.14
CA LYS A 48 -2.69 9.77 -10.26
C LYS A 48 -2.55 11.22 -9.81
N SER A 49 -3.51 11.71 -9.01
CA SER A 49 -3.49 13.08 -8.50
C SER A 49 -2.25 13.34 -7.65
N TYR A 50 -1.86 12.39 -6.81
CA TYR A 50 -0.64 12.49 -6.02
C TYR A 50 0.62 12.49 -6.88
N LEU A 51 0.78 11.52 -7.79
CA LEU A 51 1.96 11.42 -8.66
C LEU A 51 2.13 12.68 -9.53
N GLN A 52 1.03 13.22 -10.05
CA GLN A 52 1.02 14.48 -10.82
C GLN A 52 1.42 15.69 -9.97
N ALA A 53 0.88 15.80 -8.74
CA ALA A 53 1.13 16.95 -7.88
C ALA A 53 2.55 16.94 -7.27
N ALA A 54 3.05 15.76 -6.89
CA ALA A 54 4.35 15.59 -6.29
C ALA A 54 5.49 15.53 -7.34
N ASN A 55 5.16 15.36 -8.62
CA ASN A 55 6.14 15.19 -9.71
C ASN A 55 7.21 14.13 -9.37
N THR A 56 6.75 13.01 -8.80
CA THR A 56 7.57 11.90 -8.34
C THR A 56 7.15 10.62 -9.03
N GLU A 57 8.08 9.70 -9.17
CA GLU A 57 7.83 8.34 -9.63
C GLU A 57 7.80 7.42 -8.41
N ILE A 58 6.65 6.77 -8.16
CA ILE A 58 6.53 5.72 -7.14
C ILE A 58 6.12 4.45 -7.86
N PRO A 59 6.90 3.36 -7.84
CA PRO A 59 6.68 2.20 -8.71
C PRO A 59 5.36 1.46 -8.47
N PHE A 60 4.84 1.44 -7.24
CA PHE A 60 3.66 0.65 -6.90
C PHE A 60 2.61 1.42 -6.09
N ALA A 61 1.37 0.98 -6.24
CA ALA A 61 0.27 1.35 -5.37
C ALA A 61 -0.50 0.09 -4.96
N MET A 62 -1.10 0.09 -3.77
CA MET A 62 -1.84 -1.04 -3.23
C MET A 62 -3.16 -0.60 -2.62
N LEU A 63 -4.23 -1.33 -2.96
CA LEU A 63 -5.54 -1.17 -2.35
C LEU A 63 -5.87 -2.45 -1.59
N VAL A 64 -6.12 -2.33 -0.29
CA VAL A 64 -6.42 -3.46 0.59
C VAL A 64 -7.81 -3.33 1.16
N ASP A 65 -8.59 -4.39 1.06
CA ASP A 65 -9.83 -4.54 1.81
C ASP A 65 -9.93 -5.92 2.48
N PHE A 66 -11.10 -6.28 3.03
CA PHE A 66 -11.26 -7.56 3.72
C PHE A 66 -11.13 -8.79 2.81
N GLU A 67 -11.37 -8.64 1.51
CA GLU A 67 -11.34 -9.74 0.55
C GLU A 67 -10.03 -9.80 -0.22
N ASP A 68 -9.57 -8.66 -0.73
CA ASP A 68 -8.50 -8.58 -1.70
C ASP A 68 -7.45 -7.50 -1.36
N ILE A 69 -6.20 -7.87 -1.62
CA ILE A 69 -5.05 -6.99 -1.75
C ILE A 69 -4.79 -6.87 -3.25
N GLN A 70 -4.99 -5.67 -3.79
CA GLN A 70 -4.82 -5.34 -5.20
C GLN A 70 -3.54 -4.51 -5.35
N ILE A 71 -2.64 -4.93 -6.22
CA ILE A 71 -1.36 -4.26 -6.45
C ILE A 71 -1.33 -3.71 -7.86
N PHE A 72 -1.00 -2.44 -7.99
CA PHE A 72 -0.92 -1.70 -9.24
C PHE A 72 0.53 -1.30 -9.47
N ARG A 73 0.96 -1.31 -10.72
CA ARG A 73 2.20 -0.67 -11.15
C ARG A 73 1.87 0.75 -11.59
N CYS A 74 2.69 1.72 -11.18
CA CYS A 74 2.54 3.11 -11.59
C CYS A 74 3.55 3.44 -12.69
N ASP A 75 3.36 2.91 -13.89
CA ASP A 75 4.14 3.26 -15.07
C ASP A 75 3.52 4.49 -15.78
N GLY A 76 3.64 5.65 -15.13
CA GLY A 76 3.07 6.89 -15.63
C GLY A 76 1.55 6.97 -15.40
N THR A 77 0.75 7.10 -16.47
CA THR A 77 -0.68 7.40 -16.36
C THR A 77 -1.61 6.18 -16.40
N ASP A 78 -1.11 4.97 -16.69
CA ASP A 78 -1.94 3.79 -16.96
C ASP A 78 -2.08 2.85 -15.75
N LEU A 79 -2.73 3.35 -14.71
CA LEU A 79 -3.04 2.60 -13.49
C LEU A 79 -4.32 1.75 -13.60
N SER A 80 -4.74 1.35 -14.80
CA SER A 80 -6.11 0.90 -15.06
C SER A 80 -6.47 -0.45 -14.42
N GLU A 81 -5.53 -1.40 -14.35
CA GLU A 81 -5.78 -2.72 -13.76
C GLU A 81 -4.63 -3.18 -12.82
N PRO A 82 -4.95 -3.89 -11.73
CA PRO A 82 -3.94 -4.50 -10.86
C PRO A 82 -3.07 -5.52 -11.61
N VAL A 83 -1.78 -5.47 -11.33
CA VAL A 83 -0.78 -6.46 -11.77
C VAL A 83 -0.78 -7.71 -10.88
N SER A 84 -1.40 -7.64 -9.70
CA SER A 84 -1.59 -8.81 -8.82
C SER A 84 -2.84 -8.65 -7.95
N TYR A 85 -3.48 -9.80 -7.69
CA TYR A 85 -4.64 -9.95 -6.81
C TYR A 85 -4.33 -11.05 -5.79
N ILE A 86 -4.37 -10.72 -4.51
CA ILE A 86 -4.08 -11.65 -3.42
C ILE A 86 -5.26 -11.62 -2.46
N LYS A 87 -5.73 -12.79 -2.01
CA LYS A 87 -6.78 -12.84 -0.99
C LYS A 87 -6.24 -12.37 0.35
N THR A 88 -6.91 -11.41 0.97
CA THR A 88 -6.46 -10.79 2.23
C THR A 88 -6.46 -11.78 3.37
N ALA A 89 -7.50 -12.62 3.49
CA ALA A 89 -7.65 -13.52 4.63
C ALA A 89 -6.47 -14.50 4.82
N PRO A 90 -6.00 -15.25 3.79
CA PRO A 90 -4.82 -16.10 3.93
C PRO A 90 -3.54 -15.37 4.35
N VAL A 91 -3.39 -14.09 3.96
CA VAL A 91 -2.23 -13.27 4.32
C VAL A 91 -2.33 -12.82 5.77
N LEU A 92 -3.43 -12.15 6.13
CA LEU A 92 -3.55 -11.51 7.44
C LEU A 92 -3.87 -12.50 8.57
N SER A 93 -4.40 -13.69 8.26
CA SER A 93 -4.58 -14.76 9.26
C SER A 93 -3.26 -15.25 9.86
N HIS A 94 -2.13 -15.00 9.20
CA HIS A 94 -0.81 -15.28 9.76
C HIS A 94 -0.47 -14.36 10.95
N TYR A 95 -1.05 -13.16 10.98
CA TYR A 95 -0.82 -12.15 12.01
C TYR A 95 -1.93 -12.11 13.05
N GLU A 96 -3.17 -12.36 12.63
CA GLU A 96 -4.35 -12.48 13.49
C GLU A 96 -5.06 -13.80 13.19
N THR A 97 -4.86 -14.81 14.05
CA THR A 97 -5.44 -16.15 13.84
C THR A 97 -6.97 -16.18 13.79
N ARG A 98 -7.64 -15.15 14.33
CA ARG A 98 -9.10 -15.01 14.32
C ARG A 98 -9.59 -14.11 13.19
N TYR A 99 -8.77 -13.86 12.19
CA TYR A 99 -9.14 -13.03 11.04
C TYR A 99 -10.40 -13.59 10.36
N GLY A 100 -11.41 -12.75 10.16
CA GLY A 100 -12.72 -13.15 9.65
C GLY A 100 -13.71 -13.65 10.71
N GLU A 101 -13.26 -13.95 11.93
CA GLU A 101 -14.12 -14.32 13.07
C GLU A 101 -14.40 -13.14 14.01
N ILE A 102 -13.52 -12.13 13.99
CA ILE A 102 -13.65 -10.92 14.79
C ILE A 102 -14.03 -9.72 13.93
N ARG A 103 -14.68 -8.75 14.57
CA ARG A 103 -14.87 -7.43 13.97
C ARG A 103 -13.53 -6.70 13.93
N ILE A 104 -13.02 -6.47 12.73
CA ILE A 104 -11.81 -5.70 12.48
C ILE A 104 -12.21 -4.27 12.11
N PHE A 105 -11.65 -3.28 12.81
CA PHE A 105 -11.82 -1.87 12.48
C PHE A 105 -10.66 -1.39 11.61
N HIS A 106 -10.83 -0.24 10.96
CA HIS A 106 -9.88 0.31 10.00
C HIS A 106 -8.43 0.34 10.51
N HIS A 107 -8.16 0.96 11.66
CA HIS A 107 -6.81 1.02 12.23
C HIS A 107 -6.22 -0.35 12.57
N TYR A 108 -7.07 -1.33 12.93
CA TYR A 108 -6.58 -2.68 13.19
C TYR A 108 -6.21 -3.39 11.88
N LEU A 109 -7.00 -3.22 10.81
CA LEU A 109 -6.66 -3.74 9.49
C LEU A 109 -5.37 -3.10 8.96
N GLU A 110 -5.23 -1.78 9.11
CA GLU A 110 -4.03 -1.02 8.76
C GLU A 110 -2.79 -1.57 9.47
N GLY A 111 -2.85 -1.76 10.80
CA GLY A 111 -1.75 -2.35 11.55
C GLY A 111 -1.40 -3.79 11.13
N LEU A 112 -2.39 -4.60 10.71
CA LEU A 112 -2.13 -5.94 10.19
C LEU A 112 -1.43 -5.90 8.81
N VAL A 113 -1.82 -4.96 7.94
CA VAL A 113 -1.16 -4.74 6.65
C VAL A 113 0.26 -4.26 6.85
N GLU A 114 0.48 -3.31 7.77
CA GLU A 114 1.81 -2.82 8.12
C GLU A 114 2.71 -3.92 8.69
N ALA A 115 2.19 -4.75 9.59
CA ALA A 115 2.91 -5.90 10.13
C ALA A 115 3.32 -6.90 9.05
N TRP A 116 2.46 -7.12 8.05
CA TRP A 116 2.76 -7.96 6.90
C TRP A 116 3.84 -7.37 5.99
N LEU A 117 3.74 -6.09 5.64
CA LEU A 117 4.76 -5.39 4.87
C LEU A 117 6.11 -5.35 5.59
N SER A 118 6.10 -5.18 6.91
CA SER A 118 7.31 -5.27 7.74
C SER A 118 7.91 -6.68 7.77
N ASP A 119 7.09 -7.73 7.78
CA ASP A 119 7.60 -9.11 7.69
C ASP A 119 8.20 -9.40 6.31
N LEU A 120 7.61 -8.85 5.24
CA LEU A 120 8.19 -8.91 3.89
C LEU A 120 9.55 -8.21 3.79
N ALA A 121 9.73 -7.10 4.51
CA ALA A 121 10.98 -6.34 4.51
C ALA A 121 12.08 -7.00 5.36
N TYR A 122 11.72 -7.56 6.52
CA TYR A 122 12.69 -7.93 7.56
C TYR A 122 12.62 -9.38 8.02
N HIS A 123 11.66 -10.18 7.54
CA HIS A 123 11.45 -11.57 7.96
C HIS A 123 11.35 -11.75 9.49
N TRP A 124 10.80 -10.76 10.19
CA TRP A 124 10.80 -10.70 11.65
C TRP A 124 9.91 -11.78 12.29
N LYS A 125 8.86 -12.21 11.59
CA LYS A 125 7.92 -13.23 12.04
C LYS A 125 8.09 -14.55 11.29
N SER A 126 8.40 -14.49 10.00
CA SER A 126 8.50 -15.69 9.17
C SER A 126 9.64 -15.65 8.16
N GLN A 127 10.27 -16.80 7.94
CA GLN A 127 11.30 -16.94 6.89
C GLN A 127 10.74 -16.74 5.48
N THR A 128 9.45 -16.99 5.29
CA THR A 128 8.74 -16.78 4.02
C THR A 128 7.37 -16.20 4.32
N PRO A 129 7.25 -14.88 4.38
CA PRO A 129 6.00 -14.19 4.64
C PRO A 129 4.92 -14.58 3.63
N PRO A 130 3.64 -14.61 4.04
CA PRO A 130 2.55 -14.91 3.12
C PRO A 130 2.59 -14.03 1.87
N ALA A 131 2.28 -14.63 0.72
CA ALA A 131 2.30 -14.00 -0.61
C ALA A 131 3.68 -13.55 -1.15
N SER A 132 4.79 -13.93 -0.51
CA SER A 132 6.15 -13.58 -1.00
C SER A 132 6.38 -13.91 -2.48
N GLN A 133 5.92 -15.09 -2.94
CA GLN A 133 6.10 -15.49 -4.34
C GLN A 133 5.35 -14.55 -5.29
N GLN A 134 4.07 -14.27 -5.03
CA GLN A 134 3.26 -13.38 -5.86
C GLN A 134 3.84 -11.97 -5.91
N LEU A 135 4.42 -11.49 -4.80
CA LEU A 135 5.07 -10.18 -4.74
C LEU A 135 6.42 -10.15 -5.47
N ALA A 136 7.17 -11.24 -5.43
CA ALA A 136 8.41 -11.38 -6.17
C ALA A 136 8.17 -11.40 -7.70
N GLU A 137 7.09 -12.03 -8.15
CA GLU A 137 6.70 -12.10 -9.57
C GLU A 137 6.41 -10.71 -10.16
N VAL A 138 5.84 -9.78 -9.38
CA VAL A 138 5.58 -8.40 -9.83
C VAL A 138 6.74 -7.43 -9.58
N GLY A 139 7.76 -7.88 -8.83
CA GLY A 139 8.96 -7.09 -8.49
C GLY A 139 8.85 -6.25 -7.23
N LEU A 140 7.74 -6.33 -6.47
CA LEU A 140 7.54 -5.52 -5.27
C LEU A 140 8.39 -6.04 -4.10
N LEU A 141 8.54 -7.37 -3.96
CA LEU A 141 9.30 -7.96 -2.85
C LEU A 141 10.74 -7.46 -2.80
N GLN A 142 11.40 -7.35 -3.96
CA GLN A 142 12.79 -6.91 -4.03
C GLN A 142 12.98 -5.43 -3.72
N GLN A 143 11.93 -4.62 -3.87
CA GLN A 143 11.98 -3.19 -3.54
C GLN A 143 11.73 -2.93 -2.05
N ILE A 144 10.94 -3.77 -1.39
CA ILE A 144 10.61 -3.62 0.03
C ILE A 144 11.65 -4.25 0.97
N GLU A 145 12.52 -5.11 0.45
CA GLU A 145 13.61 -5.74 1.22
C GLU A 145 14.49 -4.67 1.90
N ASP A 146 14.70 -4.82 3.22
CA ASP A 146 15.37 -3.85 4.09
C ASP A 146 14.73 -2.43 4.10
N GLY A 147 13.49 -2.30 3.63
CA GLY A 147 12.71 -1.07 3.59
C GLY A 147 11.92 -0.78 4.86
N THR A 148 11.29 0.39 4.95
CA THR A 148 10.50 0.81 6.14
C THR A 148 9.09 1.22 5.74
N THR A 149 8.12 0.90 6.58
CA THR A 149 6.73 1.36 6.44
C THR A 149 6.40 2.45 7.43
N TYR A 150 5.47 3.33 7.04
CA TYR A 150 4.93 4.35 7.91
C TYR A 150 3.41 4.42 7.76
N SER A 151 2.70 4.46 8.89
CA SER A 151 1.24 4.58 8.97
C SER A 151 0.82 5.92 9.61
N GLY A 152 -0.34 6.46 9.21
CA GLY A 152 -0.90 7.66 9.81
C GLY A 152 -0.17 8.98 9.51
N ILE A 153 0.65 9.04 8.44
CA ILE A 153 1.43 10.23 8.06
C ILE A 153 0.86 10.88 6.78
N ALA A 154 0.74 12.21 6.77
CA ALA A 154 0.44 12.96 5.56
C ALA A 154 1.72 13.18 4.74
N LEU A 155 1.70 12.80 3.46
CA LEU A 155 2.81 13.04 2.55
C LEU A 155 2.88 14.53 2.20
N SER A 156 3.85 15.26 2.77
CA SER A 156 4.21 16.60 2.32
C SER A 156 5.52 16.54 1.53
N GLY A 157 5.53 17.10 0.31
CA GLY A 157 6.55 16.91 -0.74
C GLY A 157 8.01 16.68 -0.30
N GLU A 158 8.38 15.40 -0.15
CA GLU A 158 9.72 14.86 0.16
C GLU A 158 10.14 14.72 1.63
N THR A 159 9.26 14.85 2.63
CA THR A 159 9.65 14.40 3.99
C THR A 159 8.49 13.87 4.81
N VAL A 160 8.70 12.65 5.31
CA VAL A 160 7.88 12.00 6.34
C VAL A 160 8.29 12.62 7.68
N TYR A 161 7.35 13.25 8.40
CA TYR A 161 7.55 13.75 9.77
C TYR A 161 6.82 12.88 10.79
#